data_AF-A0A973ABN1-F1
#
_entry.id   AF-A0A973ABN1-F1
#
_cell.length_a   1.000
_cell.length_b   1.000
_cell.length_c   1.000
_cell.angle_alpha   90.00
_cell.angle_beta   90.00
_cell.angle_gamma   90.00
#
_symmetry.space_group_name_H-M   'P 1'
#
loop_
_entity.id
_entity.type
_entity.pdbx_description
1 polymer ?
#
loop_
_entity_poly.entity_id
_entity_poly.type
_entity_poly.pdbx_seq_one_letter_code
_entity_poly.pdbx_strand_id
1 'polypeptide(L)'
;PMIFGKERDKGLVLNGLKLEVVTIGENGITQEDLLVHDAKEKDPTMHQMLVRLEYPVATGIIRSFDDVTLEEREDALTKQVKANSKFKKTDDLFFSGETYEVK
;
A
#
# COMPACT_ATOMS: atom_id res chain seq x y z
N PRO A 1 -7.25 18.32 5.68
CA PRO A 1 -6.15 19.24 6.04
C PRO A 1 -5.44 18.78 7.32
N MET A 2 -4.11 18.69 7.27
CA MET A 2 -3.27 18.24 8.39
C MET A 2 -3.00 19.39 9.35
N ILE A 3 -3.82 19.50 10.41
CA ILE A 3 -3.75 20.55 11.44
C ILE A 3 -3.44 19.91 12.79
N PHE A 4 -2.58 20.54 13.58
CA PHE A 4 -2.18 20.08 14.91
C PHE A 4 -1.82 21.25 15.83
N GLY A 5 -1.41 20.96 17.07
CA GLY A 5 -1.12 21.96 18.10
C GLY A 5 -2.28 22.11 19.08
N LYS A 6 -1.96 22.58 20.30
CA LYS A 6 -2.94 22.70 21.41
C LYS A 6 -4.13 23.59 21.02
N GLU A 7 -3.84 24.67 20.31
CA GLU A 7 -4.83 25.67 19.88
C GLU A 7 -5.22 25.48 18.40
N ARG A 8 -4.82 24.37 17.75
CA ARG A 8 -5.02 24.10 16.31
C ARG A 8 -4.45 25.19 15.40
N ASP A 9 -3.31 25.72 15.81
CA ASP A 9 -2.60 26.84 15.22
C ASP A 9 -1.51 26.41 14.22
N LYS A 10 -1.19 25.12 14.14
CA LYS A 10 -0.13 24.59 13.27
C LYS A 10 -0.67 23.67 12.20
N GLY A 11 0.00 23.65 11.05
CA GLY A 11 -0.30 22.74 9.96
C GLY A 11 0.96 22.23 9.26
N LEU A 12 0.76 21.27 8.36
CA LEU A 12 1.81 20.78 7.47
C LEU A 12 1.60 21.32 6.06
N VAL A 13 2.68 21.76 5.42
CA VAL A 13 2.70 22.15 4.01
C VAL A 13 3.76 21.36 3.26
N LEU A 14 3.56 21.18 1.95
CA LEU A 14 4.54 20.57 1.09
C LEU A 14 5.39 21.66 0.42
N ASN A 15 6.65 21.78 0.82
CA ASN A 15 7.63 22.66 0.19
C ASN A 15 8.56 21.83 -0.70
N GLY A 16 8.22 21.72 -1.98
CA GLY A 16 8.92 20.85 -2.92
C GLY A 16 8.80 19.37 -2.54
N LEU A 17 9.88 18.76 -2.07
CA LEU A 17 9.94 17.35 -1.64
C LEU A 17 10.07 17.19 -0.10
N LYS A 18 9.79 18.26 0.66
CA LYS A 18 9.88 18.25 2.12
C LYS A 18 8.57 18.72 2.75
N LEU A 19 8.21 18.10 3.86
CA LEU A 19 7.11 18.55 4.71
C LEU A 19 7.65 19.56 5.71
N GLU A 20 6.97 20.70 5.80
CA GLU A 20 7.32 21.78 6.71
C GLU A 20 6.15 22.08 7.63
N VAL A 21 6.48 22.39 8.90
CA VAL A 21 5.52 22.85 9.89
C VAL A 21 5.36 24.35 9.74
N VAL A 22 4.13 24.80 9.62
CA VAL A 22 3.77 26.22 9.52
C VAL A 22 2.74 26.60 10.56
N THR A 23 2.72 27.88 10.95
CA THR A 23 1.66 28.46 11.76
C THR A 23 0.58 29.02 10.84
N ILE A 24 -0.67 28.67 11.10
CA ILE A 24 -1.82 29.13 10.31
C ILE A 24 -2.06 30.62 10.61
N GLY A 25 -2.18 31.45 9.58
CA GLY A 25 -2.37 32.90 9.71
C GLY A 25 -1.07 33.72 9.77
N GLU A 26 0.09 33.08 9.88
CA GLU A 26 1.39 33.73 9.68
C GLU A 26 1.81 33.64 8.20
N ASN A 27 2.55 34.64 7.71
CA ASN A 27 3.06 34.69 6.33
C ASN A 27 1.99 34.53 5.23
N GLY A 28 0.72 34.84 5.53
CA GLY A 28 -0.39 34.68 4.59
C GLY A 28 -0.83 33.22 4.36
N ILE A 29 -0.32 32.27 5.14
CA ILE A 29 -0.68 30.85 5.04
C ILE A 29 -2.12 30.66 5.54
N THR A 30 -2.97 30.10 4.69
CA THR A 30 -4.36 29.76 4.99
C THR A 30 -4.53 28.25 5.16
N GLN A 31 -5.74 27.81 5.53
CA GLN A 31 -6.05 26.38 5.58
C GLN A 31 -6.02 25.69 4.21
N GLU A 32 -6.15 26.45 3.13
CA GLU A 32 -6.17 25.95 1.75
C GLU A 32 -4.76 25.54 1.29
N ASP A 33 -3.73 26.15 1.86
CA ASP A 33 -2.33 25.85 1.57
C ASP A 33 -1.82 24.58 2.29
N LEU A 34 -2.58 24.10 3.27
CA LEU A 34 -2.19 22.95 4.09
C LEU A 34 -2.32 21.64 3.32
N LEU A 35 -1.38 20.74 3.59
CA LEU A 35 -1.38 19.37 3.09
C LEU A 35 -2.71 18.70 3.45
N VAL A 36 -3.38 18.19 2.42
CA VAL A 36 -4.56 17.33 2.57
C VAL A 36 -4.10 15.88 2.43
N HIS A 37 -4.22 15.13 3.53
CA HIS A 37 -3.90 13.71 3.56
C HIS A 37 -5.09 12.87 3.07
N ASP A 38 -4.80 11.92 2.19
CA ASP A 38 -5.73 10.86 1.77
C ASP A 38 -5.04 9.50 1.93
N ALA A 39 -5.51 8.70 2.90
CA ALA A 39 -4.97 7.38 3.18
C ALA A 39 -5.08 6.40 2.00
N LYS A 40 -6.02 6.63 1.08
CA LYS A 40 -6.29 5.77 -0.08
C LYS A 40 -5.56 6.20 -1.35
N GLU A 41 -4.73 7.24 -1.28
CA GLU A 41 -3.94 7.67 -2.42
C GLU A 41 -3.05 6.52 -2.92
N LYS A 42 -3.08 6.28 -4.23
CA LYS A 42 -2.36 5.20 -4.88
C LYS A 42 -0.86 5.40 -4.74
N ASP A 43 -0.40 6.63 -4.97
CA ASP A 43 1.00 7.01 -4.81
C ASP A 43 1.41 6.99 -3.30
N PRO A 44 2.38 6.15 -2.90
CA PRO A 44 2.80 6.07 -1.51
C PRO A 44 3.70 7.22 -1.05
N THR A 45 4.08 8.16 -1.92
CA THR A 45 5.09 9.19 -1.65
C THR A 45 4.70 10.05 -0.45
N MET A 46 3.47 10.59 -0.41
CA MET A 46 2.99 11.40 0.71
C MET A 46 2.98 10.60 2.02
N HIS A 47 2.50 9.35 1.98
CA HIS A 47 2.48 8.46 3.12
C HIS A 47 3.88 8.22 3.68
N GLN A 48 4.86 8.02 2.79
CA GLN A 48 6.24 7.82 3.17
C GLN A 48 6.88 9.08 3.76
N MET A 49 6.52 10.26 3.26
CA MET A 49 6.93 11.55 3.84
C MET A 49 6.37 11.72 5.26
N LEU A 50 5.10 11.38 5.48
CA LEU A 50 4.46 11.44 6.80
C LEU A 50 5.10 10.48 7.82
N VAL A 51 5.44 9.25 7.41
CA VAL A 51 6.12 8.27 8.27
C VAL A 51 7.53 8.73 8.67
N ARG A 52 8.21 9.46 7.79
CA ARG A 52 9.58 9.94 8.03
C ARG A 52 9.64 11.25 8.82
N LEU A 53 8.50 11.84 9.13
CA LEU A 53 8.44 13.09 9.88
C LEU A 53 8.87 12.85 11.33
N GLU A 54 9.87 13.57 11.81
CA GLU A 54 10.27 13.51 13.23
C GLU A 54 9.26 14.23 14.12
N TYR A 55 8.76 15.38 13.65
CA TYR A 55 7.76 16.18 14.36
C TYR A 55 6.88 16.95 13.38
N PRO A 56 5.55 16.97 13.58
CA PRO A 56 4.77 16.17 14.52
C PRO A 56 4.78 14.67 14.18
N VAL A 57 4.59 13.81 15.18
CA VAL A 57 4.38 12.37 14.92
C VAL A 57 2.99 12.19 14.28
N ALA A 58 2.94 11.67 13.05
CA ALA A 58 1.69 11.34 12.39
C ALA A 58 0.98 10.19 13.12
N THR A 59 -0.30 10.38 13.44
CA THR A 59 -1.13 9.38 14.14
C THR A 59 -2.40 9.09 13.33
N GLY A 60 -3.00 7.91 13.57
CA GLY A 60 -4.18 7.44 12.81
C GLY A 60 -3.81 6.56 11.62
N ILE A 61 -4.71 6.47 10.64
CA ILE A 61 -4.50 5.66 9.43
C ILE A 61 -3.64 6.46 8.47
N ILE A 62 -2.35 6.14 8.38
CA ILE A 62 -1.46 6.81 7.44
C ILE A 62 -1.72 6.30 6.01
N ARG A 63 -1.87 4.99 5.81
CA ARG A 63 -2.15 4.40 4.49
C ARG A 63 -3.18 3.26 4.61
N SER A 64 -4.09 3.21 3.66
CA SER A 64 -5.09 2.17 3.46
C SER A 64 -5.06 1.77 1.99
N PHE A 65 -4.72 0.52 1.71
CA PHE A 65 -4.60 0.02 0.35
C PHE A 65 -5.31 -1.33 0.24
N ASP A 66 -6.26 -1.40 -0.68
CA ASP A 66 -7.00 -2.62 -0.96
C ASP A 66 -6.21 -3.45 -1.97
N ASP A 67 -5.80 -4.65 -1.57
CA ASP A 67 -5.10 -5.61 -2.41
C ASP A 67 -5.57 -7.03 -2.10
N VAL A 68 -5.43 -7.93 -3.06
CA VAL A 68 -5.67 -9.36 -2.90
C VAL A 68 -4.67 -9.97 -1.93
N THR A 69 -5.16 -10.86 -1.07
CA THR A 69 -4.29 -11.56 -0.10
C THR A 69 -3.37 -12.54 -0.80
N LEU A 70 -2.32 -12.97 -0.11
CA LEU A 70 -1.44 -14.02 -0.63
C LEU A 70 -2.22 -15.30 -0.94
N GLU A 71 -3.11 -15.71 -0.05
CA GLU A 71 -3.92 -16.93 -0.18
C GLU A 71 -4.83 -16.87 -1.40
N GLU A 72 -5.50 -15.74 -1.62
CA GLU A 72 -6.35 -15.53 -2.80
C GLU A 72 -5.54 -15.60 -4.11
N ARG A 73 -4.32 -15.06 -4.11
CA ARG A 73 -3.40 -15.13 -5.25
C ARG A 73 -2.94 -16.56 -5.52
N GLU A 74 -2.58 -17.32 -4.48
CA GLU A 74 -2.15 -18.72 -4.60
C GLU A 74 -3.28 -19.62 -5.10
N ASP A 75 -4.50 -19.41 -4.60
CA ASP A 75 -5.68 -20.13 -5.05
C ASP A 75 -6.00 -19.84 -6.52
N ALA A 76 -5.96 -18.57 -6.92
CA ALA A 76 -6.18 -18.17 -8.31
C ALA A 76 -5.13 -18.81 -9.24
N LEU A 77 -3.86 -18.78 -8.85
CA LEU A 77 -2.77 -19.42 -9.58
C LEU A 77 -2.95 -20.93 -9.68
N THR A 78 -3.27 -21.59 -8.57
CA THR A 78 -3.49 -23.04 -8.52
C THR A 78 -4.65 -23.46 -9.42
N LYS A 79 -5.76 -22.71 -9.41
CA LYS A 79 -6.91 -22.93 -10.31
C LYS A 79 -6.50 -22.79 -11.78
N GLN A 80 -5.75 -21.74 -12.11
CA GLN A 80 -5.25 -21.51 -13.47
C GLN A 80 -4.34 -22.66 -13.94
N VAL A 81 -3.40 -23.11 -13.10
CA VAL A 81 -2.49 -24.22 -13.43
C VAL A 81 -3.26 -25.53 -13.60
N LYS A 82 -4.21 -25.83 -12.71
CA LYS A 82 -5.06 -27.03 -12.82
C LYS A 82 -5.91 -27.03 -14.08
N ALA A 83 -6.48 -25.87 -14.46
CA ALA A 83 -7.30 -25.75 -15.66
C ALA A 83 -6.50 -25.96 -16.97
N ASN A 84 -5.23 -25.56 -16.98
CA ASN A 84 -4.35 -25.66 -18.14
C ASN A 84 -3.50 -26.94 -18.17
N SER A 85 -3.50 -27.73 -17.08
CA SER A 85 -2.71 -28.95 -16.97
C SER A 85 -3.25 -30.06 -17.89
N LYS A 86 -2.35 -30.73 -18.61
CA LYS A 86 -2.67 -31.95 -19.37
C LYS A 86 -2.87 -33.17 -18.46
N PHE A 87 -2.45 -33.07 -17.20
CA PHE A 87 -2.47 -34.14 -16.21
C PHE A 87 -3.55 -33.87 -15.15
N LYS A 88 -4.38 -34.87 -14.85
CA LYS A 88 -5.48 -34.76 -13.87
C LYS A 88 -5.12 -35.30 -12.49
N LYS A 89 -4.22 -36.29 -12.44
CA LYS A 89 -3.67 -36.88 -11.22
C LYS A 89 -2.16 -37.04 -11.34
N THR A 90 -1.49 -37.20 -10.21
CA THR A 90 -0.02 -37.30 -10.15
C THR A 90 0.50 -38.50 -10.95
N ASP A 91 -0.25 -39.60 -10.98
CA ASP A 91 0.06 -40.77 -11.80
C ASP A 91 0.15 -40.41 -13.29
N ASP A 92 -0.76 -39.57 -13.80
CA ASP A 92 -0.73 -39.18 -15.22
C ASP A 92 0.59 -38.48 -15.56
N LEU A 93 1.16 -37.73 -14.61
CA LEU A 93 2.46 -37.09 -14.75
C LEU A 93 3.59 -38.14 -14.68
N PHE A 94 3.58 -39.00 -13.66
CA PHE A 94 4.64 -40.00 -13.45
C PHE A 94 4.72 -41.04 -14.57
N PHE A 95 3.58 -41.40 -15.17
CA PHE A 95 3.50 -42.37 -16.26
C PHE A 95 3.37 -41.71 -17.65
N SER A 96 3.63 -40.39 -17.77
CA SER A 96 3.59 -39.67 -19.05
C SER A 96 4.81 -39.93 -19.95
N GLY A 97 5.89 -40.50 -19.39
CA GLY A 97 7.12 -40.85 -20.10
C GLY A 97 7.17 -42.34 -20.50
N GLU A 98 8.36 -42.84 -20.80
CA GLU A 98 8.57 -44.27 -21.07
C GLU A 98 8.53 -45.08 -19.77
N THR A 99 7.50 -45.91 -19.60
CA THR A 99 7.32 -46.77 -18.42
C THR A 99 7.09 -48.22 -18.81
N TYR A 100 7.44 -49.16 -17.93
CA TYR A 100 7.27 -50.61 -18.14
C TYR A 100 6.52 -51.26 -16.97
N GLU A 101 5.70 -52.27 -17.25
CA GLU A 101 5.03 -53.10 -16.23
C GLU A 101 5.87 -54.35 -15.94
N VAL A 102 6.14 -54.61 -14.66
CA VAL A 102 6.78 -55.86 -14.20
C VAL A 102 5.68 -56.84 -13.81
N LYS A 103 5.68 -58.03 -14.41
CA LYS A 103 4.82 -59.16 -14.03
C LYS A 103 5.54 -60.13 -13.10
#